data_AF-A0A1V5JIY4-F1
#
_entry.id   AF-A0A1V5JIY4-F1
#
_cell.length_a   1.000
_cell.length_b   1.000
_cell.length_c   1.000
_cell.angle_alpha   90.00
_cell.angle_beta   90.00
_cell.angle_gamma   90.00
#
_symmetry.space_group_name_H-M   'P 1'
#
loop_
_entity.id
_entity.type
_entity.pdbx_description
1 polymer ?
#
loop_
_entity_poly.entity_id
_entity_poly.type
_entity_poly.pdbx_seq_one_letter_code
_entity_poly.pdbx_strand_id
1 'polypeptide(L)'
;MHSYWDNFFIMKGLKDAVEIQNILGENEHRTRIALMRDEFRKNLYSSIDLAMKVREIDYIPGCVELGDFDATSTTIALTPCNELGNLPVPQVYNTFEKYYEFFRKRRDGLQEWVNYTPYENRLIGSFIMLDQPERAHELVEFLLDDQKPHAWNHWAEVVWKDRRFPGFIGDMPHTWCGSDFINAVRSMFVYENEYDHTLVIAAALYRDWIDAPGGMSVGNLPTYYGDISYSVRREGSAYRFNISGDLNLPAGGIRIRNFNGGAMPSGVTVNGNEITGFTGRDISVTEVPAEVIIKF
;
A
#
# COMPACT_ATOMS: atom_id res chain seq x y z
N MET A 1 26.74 -2.24 7.77
CA MET A 1 25.39 -1.69 8.01
C MET A 1 24.41 -2.75 7.58
N HIS A 2 23.56 -3.20 8.48
CA HIS A 2 22.54 -4.20 8.22
C HIS A 2 21.20 -3.49 8.05
N SER A 3 20.73 -3.38 6.81
CA SER A 3 19.47 -2.70 6.51
C SER A 3 18.27 -3.59 6.84
N TYR A 4 17.25 -3.01 7.47
CA TYR A 4 15.99 -3.71 7.69
C TYR A 4 15.22 -3.92 6.38
N TRP A 5 15.50 -3.13 5.32
CA TRP A 5 15.03 -3.42 3.97
C TRP A 5 15.35 -4.86 3.56
N ASP A 6 16.64 -5.23 3.65
CA ASP A 6 17.10 -6.57 3.28
C ASP A 6 16.45 -7.64 4.15
N ASN A 7 16.27 -7.35 5.45
CA ASN A 7 15.65 -8.29 6.37
C ASN A 7 14.16 -8.53 6.08
N PHE A 8 13.41 -7.51 5.72
CA PHE A 8 12.02 -7.70 5.30
C PHE A 8 11.93 -8.44 3.95
N PHE A 9 12.87 -8.25 3.03
CA PHE A 9 12.94 -9.08 1.81
C PHE A 9 13.29 -10.55 2.12
N ILE A 10 14.14 -10.83 3.12
CA ILE A 10 14.32 -12.20 3.64
C ILE A 10 12.99 -12.73 4.18
N MET A 11 12.24 -11.91 4.92
CA MET A 11 10.94 -12.31 5.45
C MET A 11 9.97 -12.71 4.32
N LYS A 12 9.88 -11.88 3.26
CA LYS A 12 9.08 -12.16 2.06
C LYS A 12 9.55 -13.43 1.35
N GLY A 13 10.85 -13.58 1.12
CA GLY A 13 11.41 -14.77 0.49
C GLY A 13 11.11 -16.06 1.26
N LEU A 14 11.16 -16.02 2.60
CA LEU A 14 10.80 -17.16 3.45
C LEU A 14 9.30 -17.47 3.41
N LYS A 15 8.42 -16.45 3.37
CA LYS A 15 6.98 -16.65 3.16
C LYS A 15 6.70 -17.34 1.82
N ASP A 16 7.27 -16.81 0.74
CA ASP A 16 7.06 -17.32 -0.62
C ASP A 16 7.63 -18.72 -0.79
N ALA A 17 8.79 -19.01 -0.18
CA ALA A 17 9.36 -20.34 -0.20
C ALA A 17 8.43 -21.36 0.48
N VAL A 18 7.80 -21.02 1.61
CA VAL A 18 6.80 -21.92 2.25
C VAL A 18 5.63 -22.18 1.31
N GLU A 19 5.11 -21.14 0.66
CA GLU A 19 3.98 -21.27 -0.27
C GLU A 19 4.34 -22.13 -1.49
N ILE A 20 5.50 -21.90 -2.09
CA ILE A 20 6.01 -22.70 -3.21
C ILE A 20 6.13 -24.19 -2.82
N GLN A 21 6.69 -24.50 -1.64
CA GLN A 21 6.78 -25.90 -1.20
C GLN A 21 5.39 -26.51 -0.96
N ASN A 22 4.42 -25.72 -0.49
CA ASN A 22 3.04 -26.16 -0.33
C ASN A 22 2.40 -26.52 -1.67
N ILE A 23 2.55 -25.67 -2.69
CA ILE A 23 2.05 -25.89 -4.05
C ILE A 23 2.68 -27.14 -4.68
N LEU A 24 3.97 -27.38 -4.45
CA LEU A 24 4.70 -28.54 -4.98
C LEU A 24 4.45 -29.84 -4.20
N GLY A 25 3.79 -29.79 -3.05
CA GLY A 25 3.55 -30.97 -2.20
C GLY A 25 4.77 -31.44 -1.39
N GLU A 26 5.83 -30.63 -1.31
CA GLU A 26 7.11 -30.94 -0.66
C GLU A 26 7.05 -30.71 0.87
N ASN A 27 6.32 -31.58 1.57
CA ASN A 27 5.95 -31.39 2.97
C ASN A 27 7.13 -31.24 3.95
N GLU A 28 8.23 -31.96 3.73
CA GLU A 28 9.42 -31.88 4.60
C GLU A 28 10.10 -30.51 4.46
N HIS A 29 10.34 -30.07 3.22
CA HIS A 29 10.93 -28.76 2.94
C HIS A 29 10.01 -27.63 3.41
N ARG A 30 8.69 -27.74 3.19
CA ARG A 30 7.70 -26.78 3.72
C ARG A 30 7.84 -26.61 5.23
N THR A 31 7.90 -27.72 5.97
CA THR A 31 8.00 -27.71 7.44
C THR A 31 9.31 -27.04 7.89
N ARG A 32 10.44 -27.41 7.28
CA ARG A 32 11.75 -26.84 7.60
C ARG A 32 11.81 -25.33 7.35
N ILE A 33 11.32 -24.87 6.21
CA ILE A 33 11.34 -23.45 5.84
C ILE A 33 10.34 -22.66 6.69
N ALA A 34 9.18 -23.23 7.03
CA ALA A 34 8.22 -22.58 7.92
C ALA A 34 8.81 -22.32 9.31
N LEU A 35 9.56 -23.27 9.88
CA LEU A 35 10.28 -23.06 11.14
C LEU A 35 11.31 -21.94 11.03
N MET A 36 12.09 -21.92 9.94
CA MET A 36 13.07 -20.84 9.68
C MET A 36 12.41 -19.48 9.53
N ARG A 37 11.29 -19.41 8.80
CA ARG A 37 10.46 -18.22 8.65
C ARG A 37 10.01 -17.68 10.00
N ASP A 38 9.46 -18.54 10.85
CA ASP A 38 8.87 -18.12 12.13
C ASP A 38 9.95 -17.72 13.15
N GLU A 39 11.09 -18.42 13.17
CA GLU A 39 12.26 -18.03 13.98
C GLU A 39 12.86 -16.70 13.49
N PHE A 40 13.03 -16.53 12.19
CA PHE A 40 13.54 -15.30 11.59
C PHE A 40 12.63 -14.11 11.92
N ARG A 41 11.31 -14.28 11.78
CA ARG A 41 10.32 -13.24 12.14
C ARG A 41 10.52 -12.78 13.59
N LYS A 42 10.57 -13.72 14.54
CA LYS A 42 10.77 -13.41 15.96
C LYS A 42 12.07 -12.62 16.19
N ASN A 43 13.16 -13.04 15.57
CA ASN A 43 14.47 -12.40 15.70
C ASN A 43 14.51 -11.01 15.06
N LEU A 44 13.87 -10.84 13.90
CA LEU A 44 13.74 -9.56 13.21
C LEU A 44 13.06 -8.51 14.10
N TYR A 45 11.87 -8.81 14.63
CA TYR A 45 11.15 -7.85 15.48
C TYR A 45 11.86 -7.61 16.82
N SER A 46 12.48 -8.63 17.41
CA SER A 46 13.32 -8.45 18.60
C SER A 46 14.52 -7.53 18.32
N SER A 47 15.10 -7.63 17.12
CA SER A 47 16.18 -6.75 16.69
C SER A 47 15.70 -5.31 16.49
N ILE A 48 14.58 -5.09 15.81
CA ILE A 48 13.98 -3.75 15.61
C ILE A 48 13.70 -3.09 16.97
N ASP A 49 13.07 -3.80 17.90
CA ASP A 49 12.79 -3.30 19.25
C ASP A 49 14.07 -2.93 20.01
N LEU A 50 15.10 -3.76 19.90
CA LEU A 50 16.38 -3.48 20.55
C LEU A 50 17.11 -2.29 19.91
N ALA A 51 17.10 -2.19 18.58
CA ALA A 51 17.69 -1.08 17.86
C ALA A 51 17.01 0.24 18.25
N MET A 52 15.67 0.28 18.30
CA MET A 52 14.94 1.47 18.75
C MET A 52 15.32 1.87 20.18
N LYS A 53 15.40 0.90 21.11
CA LYS A 53 15.79 1.16 22.50
C LYS A 53 17.22 1.68 22.63
N VAL A 54 18.17 1.06 21.94
CA VAL A 54 19.60 1.44 21.99
C VAL A 54 19.85 2.81 21.35
N ARG A 55 19.06 3.17 20.34
CA ARG A 55 19.17 4.43 19.61
C ARG A 55 18.30 5.55 20.17
N GLU A 56 17.44 5.23 21.14
CA GLU A 56 16.48 6.15 21.75
C GLU A 56 15.58 6.84 20.71
N ILE A 57 15.09 6.06 19.74
CA ILE A 57 14.23 6.53 18.66
C ILE A 57 12.82 5.93 18.78
N ASP A 58 11.86 6.63 18.19
CA ASP A 58 10.42 6.32 18.24
C ASP A 58 9.83 6.02 16.86
N TYR A 59 10.67 5.70 15.88
CA TYR A 59 10.33 5.30 14.52
C TYR A 59 11.05 3.99 14.17
N ILE A 60 10.55 3.29 13.15
CA ILE A 60 11.22 2.09 12.61
C ILE A 60 12.56 2.50 12.00
N PRO A 61 13.70 2.00 12.52
CA PRO A 61 15.02 2.33 12.00
C PRO A 61 15.23 1.79 10.58
N GLY A 62 16.01 2.51 9.76
CA GLY A 62 16.46 2.04 8.45
C GLY A 62 17.46 0.87 8.57
N CYS A 63 18.37 0.96 9.55
CA CYS A 63 19.35 -0.08 9.81
C CYS A 63 19.61 -0.31 11.32
N VAL A 64 20.16 -1.49 11.63
CA VAL A 64 20.43 -1.93 13.01
C VAL A 64 21.43 -1.00 13.73
N GLU A 65 22.54 -0.65 13.06
CA GLU A 65 23.68 0.00 13.71
C GLU A 65 23.62 1.53 13.74
N LEU A 66 22.73 2.20 13.01
CA LEU A 66 22.64 3.66 13.03
C LEU A 66 21.35 4.16 13.67
N GLY A 67 20.25 3.40 13.59
CA GLY A 67 18.94 3.95 13.95
C GLY A 67 18.53 5.10 13.04
N ASP A 68 19.04 5.11 11.82
CA ASP A 68 18.79 6.14 10.82
C ASP A 68 17.32 6.16 10.40
N PHE A 69 16.87 7.31 9.93
CA PHE A 69 15.52 7.49 9.46
C PHE A 69 15.46 7.27 7.94
N ASP A 70 14.80 6.19 7.53
CA ASP A 70 14.58 5.88 6.12
C ASP A 70 13.16 5.29 5.92
N ALA A 71 12.19 6.20 5.81
CA ALA A 71 10.80 5.81 5.57
C ALA A 71 10.61 5.17 4.18
N THR A 72 11.39 5.60 3.18
CA THR A 72 11.33 5.06 1.81
C THR A 72 11.76 3.61 1.76
N SER A 73 12.77 3.22 2.53
CA SER A 73 13.11 1.81 2.68
C SER A 73 12.09 1.06 3.54
N THR A 74 11.58 1.70 4.60
CA THR A 74 10.61 1.07 5.51
C THR A 74 9.29 0.69 4.82
N THR A 75 8.93 1.33 3.69
CA THR A 75 7.69 1.02 2.94
C THR A 75 7.53 -0.45 2.61
N ILE A 76 8.63 -1.17 2.39
CA ILE A 76 8.55 -2.55 1.91
C ILE A 76 8.07 -3.53 2.96
N ALA A 77 8.19 -3.16 4.24
CA ALA A 77 7.54 -3.89 5.32
C ALA A 77 6.02 -3.92 5.12
N LEU A 78 5.42 -2.86 4.58
CA LEU A 78 3.99 -2.83 4.26
C LEU A 78 3.72 -3.58 2.96
N THR A 79 4.31 -3.13 1.85
CA THR A 79 4.16 -3.76 0.54
C THR A 79 5.51 -3.82 -0.17
N PRO A 80 5.98 -5.00 -0.59
CA PRO A 80 5.22 -6.24 -0.79
C PRO A 80 5.27 -7.25 0.38
N CYS A 81 5.88 -6.92 1.53
CA CYS A 81 6.14 -7.93 2.57
C CYS A 81 4.93 -8.25 3.46
N ASN A 82 3.90 -7.40 3.48
CA ASN A 82 2.66 -7.60 4.23
C ASN A 82 2.90 -7.87 5.73
N GLU A 83 3.73 -7.02 6.34
CA GLU A 83 4.17 -7.15 7.73
C GLU A 83 3.55 -6.10 8.67
N LEU A 84 2.60 -5.28 8.19
CA LEU A 84 1.96 -4.23 9.01
C LEU A 84 1.42 -4.76 10.34
N GLY A 85 0.79 -5.94 10.34
CA GLY A 85 0.23 -6.56 11.55
C GLY A 85 1.27 -6.98 12.60
N ASN A 86 2.56 -7.02 12.24
CA ASN A 86 3.67 -7.38 13.14
C ASN A 86 4.53 -6.18 13.52
N LEU A 87 4.43 -5.05 12.81
CA LEU A 87 5.26 -3.87 13.06
C LEU A 87 4.93 -3.23 14.42
N PRO A 88 5.94 -2.70 15.14
CA PRO A 88 5.73 -1.98 16.39
C PRO A 88 4.82 -0.76 16.23
N VAL A 89 3.83 -0.66 17.11
CA VAL A 89 2.91 0.48 17.23
C VAL A 89 3.22 1.20 18.56
N PRO A 90 3.40 2.54 18.57
CA PRO A 90 3.06 3.49 17.52
C PRO A 90 4.14 3.74 16.45
N GLN A 91 5.30 3.07 16.50
CA GLN A 91 6.50 3.46 15.75
C GLN A 91 6.33 3.39 14.23
N VAL A 92 5.56 2.44 13.71
CA VAL A 92 5.20 2.41 12.28
C VAL A 92 4.50 3.71 11.84
N TYR A 93 3.51 4.17 12.61
CA TYR A 93 2.79 5.41 12.31
C TYR A 93 3.70 6.63 12.48
N ASN A 94 4.56 6.64 13.50
CA ASN A 94 5.54 7.71 13.71
C ASN A 94 6.53 7.83 12.54
N THR A 95 6.97 6.71 11.95
CA THR A 95 7.84 6.70 10.76
C THR A 95 7.20 7.48 9.61
N PHE A 96 5.96 7.13 9.28
CA PHE A 96 5.26 7.72 8.13
C PHE A 96 4.76 9.14 8.42
N GLU A 97 4.40 9.46 9.66
CA GLU A 97 4.09 10.83 10.08
C GLU A 97 5.30 11.74 9.94
N LYS A 98 6.47 11.30 10.42
CA LYS A 98 7.72 12.07 10.30
C LYS A 98 8.11 12.32 8.84
N TYR A 99 7.91 11.33 7.97
CA TYR A 99 8.08 11.51 6.53
C TYR A 99 7.07 12.51 5.96
N TYR A 100 5.78 12.37 6.31
CA TYR A 100 4.73 13.23 5.78
C TYR A 100 4.95 14.71 6.15
N GLU A 101 5.33 14.97 7.39
CA GLU A 101 5.67 16.31 7.87
C GLU A 101 6.86 16.91 7.11
N PHE A 102 7.88 16.11 6.80
CA PHE A 102 8.99 16.54 5.95
C PHE A 102 8.53 16.82 4.51
N PHE A 103 7.76 15.90 3.91
CA PHE A 103 7.19 16.04 2.57
C PHE A 103 6.35 17.31 2.45
N ARG A 104 5.43 17.55 3.40
CA ARG A 104 4.54 18.72 3.41
C ARG A 104 5.34 20.01 3.45
N LYS A 105 6.32 20.12 4.36
CA LYS A 105 7.20 21.29 4.43
C LYS A 105 8.04 21.47 3.16
N ARG A 106 8.49 20.37 2.53
CA ARG A 106 9.22 20.40 1.25
C ARG A 106 8.34 20.96 0.13
N ARG A 107 7.13 20.42 -0.02
CA ARG A 107 6.14 20.86 -1.03
C ARG A 107 5.78 22.33 -0.85
N ASP A 108 5.51 22.74 0.40
CA ASP A 108 5.04 24.08 0.72
C ASP A 108 6.17 25.13 0.74
N GLY A 109 7.41 24.74 0.42
CA GLY A 109 8.58 25.63 0.41
C GLY A 109 9.04 26.08 1.80
N LEU A 110 8.61 25.39 2.86
CA LEU A 110 8.93 25.69 4.26
C LEU A 110 10.19 24.95 4.75
N GLN A 111 10.76 24.07 3.93
CA GLN A 111 11.97 23.33 4.20
C GLN A 111 12.94 23.49 3.03
N GLU A 112 14.18 23.88 3.31
CA GLU A 112 15.24 23.84 2.30
C GLU A 112 15.59 22.39 1.97
N TRP A 113 15.73 22.12 0.68
CA TRP A 113 16.05 20.81 0.13
C TRP A 113 16.84 20.98 -1.17
N VAL A 114 17.64 19.97 -1.51
CA VAL A 114 18.53 20.01 -2.67
C VAL A 114 18.04 19.10 -3.78
N ASN A 115 17.72 17.86 -3.42
CA ASN A 115 17.16 16.85 -4.30
C ASN A 115 16.31 15.86 -3.48
N TYR A 116 15.61 14.97 -4.19
CA TYR A 116 15.01 13.77 -3.63
C TYR A 116 15.05 12.64 -4.66
N THR A 117 14.78 11.41 -4.21
CA THR A 117 14.67 10.26 -5.12
C THR A 117 13.20 9.91 -5.38
N PRO A 118 12.78 9.72 -6.64
CA PRO A 118 11.43 9.26 -6.94
C PRO A 118 11.08 7.84 -6.48
N TYR A 119 11.99 7.11 -5.81
CA TYR A 119 11.61 5.93 -5.02
C TYR A 119 10.59 6.29 -3.93
N GLU A 120 10.46 7.58 -3.58
CA GLU A 120 9.37 8.07 -2.73
C GLU A 120 7.95 7.74 -3.24
N ASN A 121 7.79 7.34 -4.51
CA ASN A 121 6.52 6.78 -5.01
C ASN A 121 5.99 5.60 -4.16
N ARG A 122 6.86 4.84 -3.49
CA ARG A 122 6.45 3.75 -2.58
C ARG A 122 5.65 4.24 -1.37
N LEU A 123 5.81 5.50 -0.97
CA LEU A 123 5.08 6.07 0.16
C LEU A 123 3.60 6.24 -0.16
N ILE A 124 3.24 6.45 -1.45
CA ILE A 124 1.84 6.49 -1.89
C ILE A 124 1.13 5.20 -1.47
N GLY A 125 1.69 4.04 -1.86
CA GLY A 125 1.15 2.73 -1.47
C GLY A 125 1.12 2.53 0.06
N SER A 126 2.13 3.03 0.77
CA SER A 126 2.20 2.93 2.22
C SER A 126 1.06 3.70 2.91
N PHE A 127 0.76 4.93 2.48
CA PHE A 127 -0.35 5.70 3.02
C PHE A 127 -1.71 5.06 2.72
N ILE A 128 -1.86 4.37 1.59
CA ILE A 128 -3.06 3.58 1.28
C ILE A 128 -3.21 2.42 2.28
N MET A 129 -2.13 1.66 2.53
CA MET A 129 -2.14 0.54 3.49
C MET A 129 -2.39 0.98 4.94
N LEU A 130 -2.04 2.23 5.27
CA LEU A 130 -2.27 2.84 6.59
C LEU A 130 -3.63 3.55 6.71
N ASP A 131 -4.53 3.40 5.73
CA ASP A 131 -5.86 4.02 5.72
C ASP A 131 -5.80 5.57 5.72
N GLN A 132 -4.85 6.14 4.97
CA GLN A 132 -4.62 7.59 4.82
C GLN A 132 -4.64 8.03 3.33
N PRO A 133 -5.75 7.82 2.59
CA PRO A 133 -5.81 8.01 1.15
C PRO A 133 -5.56 9.47 0.72
N GLU A 134 -5.96 10.46 1.51
CA GLU A 134 -5.75 11.88 1.18
C GLU A 134 -4.25 12.22 1.11
N ARG A 135 -3.45 11.64 2.01
CA ARG A 135 -1.99 11.80 2.00
C ARG A 135 -1.37 11.15 0.76
N ALA A 136 -1.89 9.99 0.36
CA ALA A 136 -1.48 9.33 -0.88
C ALA A 136 -1.76 10.22 -2.11
N HIS A 137 -2.93 10.87 -2.16
CA HIS A 137 -3.29 11.81 -3.24
C HIS A 137 -2.34 13.02 -3.30
N GLU A 138 -2.02 13.63 -2.16
CA GLU A 138 -1.06 14.74 -2.11
C GLU A 138 0.33 14.34 -2.63
N LEU A 139 0.80 13.12 -2.31
CA LEU A 139 2.05 12.60 -2.86
C LEU A 139 1.98 12.35 -4.36
N VAL A 140 0.89 11.78 -4.87
CA VAL A 140 0.68 11.52 -6.31
C VAL A 140 0.81 12.83 -7.09
N GLU A 141 0.13 13.88 -6.64
CA GLU A 141 0.16 15.20 -7.29
C GLU A 141 1.59 15.78 -7.31
N PHE A 142 2.26 15.81 -6.15
CA PHE A 142 3.61 16.36 -6.05
C PHE A 142 4.63 15.60 -6.90
N LEU A 143 4.63 14.27 -6.83
CA LEU A 143 5.64 13.45 -7.51
C LEU A 143 5.44 13.49 -9.02
N LEU A 144 4.20 13.48 -9.53
CA LEU A 144 3.94 13.58 -10.97
C LEU A 144 4.39 14.91 -11.59
N ASP A 145 4.38 16.01 -10.84
CA ASP A 145 4.81 17.32 -11.35
C ASP A 145 6.32 17.39 -11.66
N ASP A 146 7.12 16.50 -11.09
CA ASP A 146 8.57 16.45 -11.33
C ASP A 146 9.00 15.49 -12.46
N GLN A 147 8.04 14.93 -13.22
CA GLN A 147 8.31 14.16 -14.43
C GLN A 147 8.91 15.04 -15.54
N LYS A 148 9.96 14.54 -16.23
CA LYS A 148 10.67 15.31 -17.27
C LYS A 148 11.22 14.50 -18.42
N PRO A 149 11.01 14.92 -19.67
CA PRO A 149 10.06 15.96 -20.07
C PRO A 149 8.63 15.50 -19.75
N HIS A 150 7.73 16.43 -19.39
CA HIS A 150 6.34 16.08 -18.99
C HIS A 150 5.62 15.21 -20.04
N ALA A 151 5.93 15.39 -21.33
CA ALA A 151 5.33 14.61 -22.40
C ALA A 151 5.70 13.11 -22.40
N TRP A 152 6.72 12.69 -21.63
CA TRP A 152 7.21 11.31 -21.62
C TRP A 152 6.78 10.52 -20.37
N ASN A 153 6.11 11.15 -19.40
CA ASN A 153 5.51 10.50 -18.23
C ASN A 153 6.48 9.57 -17.45
N HIS A 154 7.70 10.03 -17.18
CA HIS A 154 8.69 9.28 -16.38
C HIS A 154 9.48 10.18 -15.43
N TRP A 155 10.20 9.52 -14.52
CA TRP A 155 11.14 10.14 -13.61
C TRP A 155 12.59 9.80 -13.97
N ALA A 156 13.51 10.59 -13.42
CA ALA A 156 14.91 10.18 -13.25
C ALA A 156 15.07 9.49 -11.88
N GLU A 157 16.24 8.92 -11.58
CA GLU A 157 16.53 8.35 -10.26
C GLU A 157 16.65 9.43 -9.16
N VAL A 158 17.11 10.63 -9.54
CA VAL A 158 17.27 11.78 -8.65
C VAL A 158 16.66 13.03 -9.28
N VAL A 159 15.79 13.70 -8.52
CA VAL A 159 15.18 14.98 -8.89
C VAL A 159 15.82 16.09 -8.08
N TRP A 160 16.38 17.09 -8.79
CA TRP A 160 16.99 18.28 -8.18
C TRP A 160 15.98 19.43 -8.10
N LYS A 161 15.97 20.16 -6.97
CA LYS A 161 15.17 21.38 -6.77
C LYS A 161 15.48 22.42 -7.84
N ASP A 162 16.76 22.73 -8.06
CA ASP A 162 17.19 23.50 -9.23
C ASP A 162 17.29 22.59 -10.44
N ARG A 163 16.37 22.80 -11.38
CA ARG A 163 16.24 22.01 -12.62
C ARG A 163 17.47 22.12 -13.53
N ARG A 164 18.31 23.14 -13.36
CA ARG A 164 19.53 23.35 -14.15
C ARG A 164 20.79 22.93 -13.41
N PHE A 165 20.65 22.44 -12.17
CA PHE A 165 21.79 21.95 -11.42
C PHE A 165 22.45 20.79 -12.17
N PRO A 166 23.75 20.86 -12.50
CA PRO A 166 24.44 19.85 -13.29
C PRO A 166 24.84 18.63 -12.43
N GLY A 167 23.89 18.12 -11.66
CA GLY A 167 24.07 16.96 -10.78
C GLY A 167 23.76 15.64 -11.46
N PHE A 168 24.17 14.55 -10.81
CA PHE A 168 23.80 13.19 -11.21
C PHE A 168 22.27 13.01 -11.10
N ILE A 169 21.65 12.44 -12.13
CA ILE A 169 20.20 12.15 -12.18
C ILE A 169 19.89 10.65 -12.30
N GLY A 170 20.90 9.80 -12.46
CA GLY A 170 20.72 8.40 -12.84
C GLY A 170 20.32 8.22 -14.30
N ASP A 171 19.70 7.09 -14.60
CA ASP A 171 19.00 6.86 -15.86
C ASP A 171 17.64 7.58 -15.88
N MET A 172 17.18 7.84 -17.10
CA MET A 172 15.94 8.57 -17.34
C MET A 172 15.41 8.15 -18.73
N PRO A 173 14.33 7.34 -18.81
CA PRO A 173 13.42 6.95 -17.73
C PRO A 173 14.02 5.97 -16.72
N HIS A 174 13.86 6.25 -15.43
CA HIS A 174 14.22 5.34 -14.36
C HIS A 174 13.06 4.38 -14.05
N THR A 175 13.15 3.16 -14.57
CA THR A 175 12.01 2.24 -14.62
C THR A 175 11.61 1.67 -13.26
N TRP A 176 12.52 1.60 -12.28
CA TRP A 176 12.16 1.12 -10.93
C TRP A 176 11.20 2.10 -10.24
N CYS A 177 11.46 3.41 -10.28
CA CYS A 177 10.51 4.42 -9.78
C CYS A 177 9.17 4.38 -10.52
N GLY A 178 9.19 4.17 -11.84
CA GLY A 178 7.98 3.97 -12.63
C GLY A 178 7.17 2.74 -12.15
N SER A 179 7.85 1.64 -11.87
CA SER A 179 7.21 0.42 -11.34
C SER A 179 6.65 0.63 -9.92
N ASP A 180 7.34 1.38 -9.06
CA ASP A 180 6.85 1.75 -7.73
C ASP A 180 5.54 2.56 -7.83
N PHE A 181 5.49 3.52 -8.75
CA PHE A 181 4.27 4.28 -9.01
C PHE A 181 3.12 3.40 -9.53
N ILE A 182 3.38 2.50 -10.48
CA ILE A 182 2.36 1.56 -10.99
C ILE A 182 1.81 0.69 -9.86
N ASN A 183 2.68 0.17 -8.98
CA ASN A 183 2.26 -0.62 -7.83
C ASN A 183 1.41 0.19 -6.86
N ALA A 184 1.78 1.44 -6.57
CA ALA A 184 1.00 2.33 -5.71
C ALA A 184 -0.37 2.66 -6.32
N VAL A 185 -0.42 2.96 -7.63
CA VAL A 185 -1.67 3.20 -8.36
C VAL A 185 -2.54 1.95 -8.33
N ARG A 186 -1.99 0.75 -8.56
CA ARG A 186 -2.72 -0.51 -8.43
C ARG A 186 -3.37 -0.62 -7.05
N SER A 187 -2.63 -0.33 -5.98
CA SER A 187 -3.16 -0.38 -4.59
C SER A 187 -4.31 0.58 -4.32
N MET A 188 -4.48 1.65 -5.10
CA MET A 188 -5.67 2.51 -4.99
C MET A 188 -6.96 1.75 -5.37
N PHE A 189 -6.86 0.82 -6.31
CA PHE A 189 -7.98 0.06 -6.85
C PHE A 189 -8.12 -1.30 -6.17
N VAL A 190 -7.01 -2.04 -6.02
CA VAL A 190 -7.01 -3.39 -5.47
C VAL A 190 -5.67 -3.74 -4.82
N TYR A 191 -5.73 -4.39 -3.66
CA TYR A 191 -4.58 -5.07 -3.08
C TYR A 191 -4.98 -6.26 -2.20
N GLU A 192 -4.05 -7.18 -2.05
CA GLU A 192 -4.19 -8.40 -1.25
C GLU A 192 -3.68 -8.17 0.17
N ASN A 193 -4.49 -8.51 1.17
CA ASN A 193 -4.07 -8.55 2.56
C ASN A 193 -3.80 -9.99 2.99
N GLU A 194 -2.52 -10.35 3.10
CA GLU A 194 -2.08 -11.68 3.51
C GLU A 194 -2.48 -11.99 4.97
N TYR A 195 -2.65 -10.97 5.82
CA TYR A 195 -2.88 -11.17 7.26
C TYR A 195 -4.25 -11.76 7.57
N ASP A 196 -5.30 -11.27 6.93
CA ASP A 196 -6.69 -11.71 7.14
C ASP A 196 -7.30 -12.39 5.90
N HIS A 197 -6.48 -12.66 4.89
CA HIS A 197 -6.88 -13.25 3.62
C HIS A 197 -8.04 -12.47 2.97
N THR A 198 -7.94 -11.15 2.92
CA THR A 198 -8.92 -10.29 2.24
C THR A 198 -8.37 -9.75 0.93
N LEU A 199 -9.29 -9.54 -0.01
CA LEU A 199 -9.03 -8.72 -1.20
C LEU A 199 -9.64 -7.33 -0.97
N VAL A 200 -8.81 -6.31 -0.82
CA VAL A 200 -9.26 -4.95 -0.55
C VAL A 200 -9.43 -4.21 -1.86
N ILE A 201 -10.56 -3.53 -2.05
CA ILE A 201 -10.85 -2.71 -3.23
C ILE A 201 -11.22 -1.28 -2.86
N ALA A 202 -11.05 -0.38 -3.83
CA ALA A 202 -11.43 1.03 -3.75
C ALA A 202 -10.79 1.81 -2.58
N ALA A 203 -9.54 1.47 -2.24
CA ALA A 203 -8.85 1.98 -1.05
C ALA A 203 -8.48 3.46 -1.09
N ALA A 204 -8.25 4.01 -2.28
CA ALA A 204 -7.87 5.41 -2.43
C ALA A 204 -8.35 6.01 -3.75
N LEU A 205 -9.58 5.67 -4.15
CA LEU A 205 -10.18 6.27 -5.34
C LEU A 205 -10.51 7.74 -5.09
N TYR A 206 -10.29 8.59 -6.09
CA TYR A 206 -10.68 10.00 -6.01
C TYR A 206 -12.19 10.14 -6.01
N ARG A 207 -12.71 11.03 -5.15
CA ARG A 207 -14.16 11.29 -5.07
C ARG A 207 -14.74 11.75 -6.40
N ASP A 208 -14.02 12.59 -7.12
CA ASP A 208 -14.44 13.10 -8.43
C ASP A 208 -14.56 12.01 -9.50
N TRP A 209 -13.83 10.89 -9.37
CA TRP A 209 -13.98 9.75 -10.28
C TRP A 209 -15.26 8.96 -9.96
N ILE A 210 -15.52 8.73 -8.68
CA ILE A 210 -16.69 7.98 -8.21
C ILE A 210 -17.99 8.78 -8.46
N ASP A 211 -17.93 10.09 -8.25
CA ASP A 211 -19.07 11.01 -8.37
C ASP A 211 -19.27 11.55 -9.80
N ALA A 212 -18.38 11.20 -10.74
CA ALA A 212 -18.53 11.57 -12.14
C ALA A 212 -19.87 11.07 -12.72
N PRO A 213 -20.45 11.77 -13.71
CA PRO A 213 -21.61 11.25 -14.44
C PRO A 213 -21.31 9.87 -15.05
N GLY A 214 -21.99 8.83 -14.56
CA GLY A 214 -21.76 7.44 -14.97
C GLY A 214 -20.84 6.63 -14.04
N GLY A 215 -20.17 7.30 -13.10
CA GLY A 215 -19.23 6.67 -12.17
C GLY A 215 -17.93 6.25 -12.83
N MET A 216 -17.27 5.25 -12.26
CA MET A 216 -16.03 4.68 -12.79
C MET A 216 -16.06 3.15 -12.78
N SER A 217 -15.21 2.53 -13.60
CA SER A 217 -15.06 1.09 -13.65
C SER A 217 -13.62 0.68 -13.91
N VAL A 218 -13.23 -0.46 -13.36
CA VAL A 218 -11.99 -1.18 -13.69
C VAL A 218 -12.34 -2.60 -14.11
N GLY A 219 -11.53 -3.15 -15.01
CA GLY A 219 -11.75 -4.48 -15.56
C GLY A 219 -10.48 -5.31 -15.57
N ASN A 220 -10.62 -6.60 -15.32
CA ASN A 220 -9.55 -7.61 -15.40
C ASN A 220 -8.28 -7.21 -14.64
N LEU A 221 -8.43 -6.71 -13.40
CA LEU A 221 -7.30 -6.44 -12.53
C LEU A 221 -6.79 -7.77 -11.96
N PRO A 222 -5.52 -8.15 -12.21
CA PRO A 222 -4.99 -9.42 -11.74
C PRO A 222 -4.72 -9.39 -10.24
N THR A 223 -5.06 -10.48 -9.56
CA THR A 223 -4.81 -10.67 -8.12
C THR A 223 -4.28 -12.09 -7.84
N TYR A 224 -3.79 -12.35 -6.63
CA TYR A 224 -3.44 -13.72 -6.21
C TYR A 224 -4.63 -14.69 -6.23
N TYR A 225 -5.85 -14.16 -6.25
CA TYR A 225 -7.09 -14.92 -6.22
C TYR A 225 -7.77 -15.02 -7.58
N GLY A 226 -7.16 -14.50 -8.66
CA GLY A 226 -7.75 -14.40 -10.00
C GLY A 226 -8.03 -12.95 -10.41
N ASP A 227 -8.80 -12.75 -11.47
CA ASP A 227 -9.04 -11.42 -12.02
C ASP A 227 -10.33 -10.79 -11.46
N ILE A 228 -10.25 -9.56 -10.97
CA ILE A 228 -11.40 -8.79 -10.47
C ILE A 228 -11.77 -7.64 -11.42
N SER A 229 -13.07 -7.43 -11.59
CA SER A 229 -13.64 -6.25 -12.22
C SER A 229 -14.65 -5.62 -11.28
N TYR A 230 -14.70 -4.29 -11.23
CA TYR A 230 -15.78 -3.63 -10.52
C TYR A 230 -16.11 -2.26 -11.11
N SER A 231 -17.34 -1.82 -10.89
CA SER A 231 -17.77 -0.44 -11.15
C SER A 231 -18.35 0.16 -9.88
N VAL A 232 -18.27 1.48 -9.77
CA VAL A 232 -18.95 2.25 -8.72
C VAL A 232 -19.63 3.46 -9.34
N ARG A 233 -20.88 3.71 -8.95
CA ARG A 233 -21.64 4.88 -9.38
C ARG A 233 -22.48 5.43 -8.24
N ARG A 234 -22.56 6.76 -8.16
CA ARG A 234 -23.47 7.45 -7.26
C ARG A 234 -24.91 7.42 -7.77
N GLU A 235 -25.85 7.08 -6.90
CA GLU A 235 -27.30 7.05 -7.12
C GLU A 235 -28.01 7.80 -5.98
N GLY A 236 -28.20 9.11 -6.14
CA GLY A 236 -28.78 9.95 -5.09
C GLY A 236 -27.85 10.02 -3.85
N SER A 237 -28.32 9.47 -2.73
CA SER A 237 -27.56 9.34 -1.47
C SER A 237 -26.87 7.98 -1.30
N ALA A 238 -26.93 7.12 -2.32
CA ALA A 238 -26.31 5.80 -2.30
C ALA A 238 -25.18 5.67 -3.32
N TYR A 239 -24.32 4.67 -3.11
CA TYR A 239 -23.32 4.21 -4.05
C TYR A 239 -23.62 2.76 -4.42
N ARG A 240 -23.71 2.49 -5.73
CA ARG A 240 -23.86 1.14 -6.27
C ARG A 240 -22.50 0.65 -6.75
N PHE A 241 -22.03 -0.45 -6.18
CA PHE A 241 -20.93 -1.23 -6.72
C PHE A 241 -21.47 -2.45 -7.45
N ASN A 242 -20.89 -2.77 -8.60
CA ASN A 242 -21.04 -4.08 -9.23
C ASN A 242 -19.66 -4.72 -9.26
N ILE A 243 -19.52 -5.88 -8.63
CA ILE A 243 -18.28 -6.65 -8.51
C ILE A 243 -18.45 -7.96 -9.27
N SER A 244 -17.50 -8.27 -10.14
CA SER A 244 -17.46 -9.50 -10.93
C SER A 244 -16.01 -9.93 -11.15
N GLY A 245 -15.82 -11.12 -11.72
CA GLY A 245 -14.48 -11.63 -12.00
C GLY A 245 -14.42 -13.15 -11.96
N ASP A 246 -13.35 -13.71 -12.49
CA ASP A 246 -12.99 -15.12 -12.29
C ASP A 246 -12.10 -15.20 -11.05
N LEU A 247 -12.75 -15.25 -9.88
CA LEU A 247 -12.11 -15.15 -8.58
C LEU A 247 -12.36 -16.42 -7.75
N ASN A 248 -11.26 -16.97 -7.23
CA ASN A 248 -11.29 -17.85 -6.08
C ASN A 248 -11.41 -16.99 -4.82
N LEU A 249 -12.64 -16.67 -4.42
CA LEU A 249 -12.91 -15.76 -3.31
C LEU A 249 -12.06 -16.13 -2.07
N PRO A 250 -11.25 -15.21 -1.54
CA PRO A 250 -10.38 -15.52 -0.43
C PRO A 250 -11.18 -15.71 0.87
N ALA A 251 -10.60 -16.40 1.85
CA ALA A 251 -11.32 -16.78 3.07
C ALA A 251 -11.87 -15.57 3.87
N GLY A 252 -11.17 -14.43 3.84
CA GLY A 252 -11.61 -13.17 4.44
C GLY A 252 -12.66 -12.42 3.61
N GLY A 253 -12.87 -12.83 2.36
CA GLY A 253 -13.74 -12.18 1.38
C GLY A 253 -13.14 -10.90 0.80
N ILE A 254 -14.00 -10.07 0.20
CA ILE A 254 -13.64 -8.75 -0.32
C ILE A 254 -13.94 -7.69 0.75
N ARG A 255 -13.11 -6.65 0.78
CA ARG A 255 -13.31 -5.45 1.60
C ARG A 255 -13.35 -4.22 0.70
N ILE A 256 -14.52 -3.58 0.60
CA ILE A 256 -14.62 -2.25 0.00
C ILE A 256 -14.19 -1.24 1.06
N ARG A 257 -13.14 -0.47 0.82
CA ARG A 257 -12.75 0.62 1.73
C ARG A 257 -13.76 1.76 1.68
N ASN A 258 -14.01 2.37 2.82
CA ASN A 258 -14.95 3.47 2.92
C ASN A 258 -14.35 4.75 2.33
N PHE A 259 -14.80 5.10 1.13
CA PHE A 259 -14.42 6.28 0.36
C PHE A 259 -15.19 7.56 0.76
N ASN A 260 -15.98 7.53 1.84
CA ASN A 260 -16.81 8.65 2.29
C ASN A 260 -16.31 9.33 3.58
N GLY A 261 -14.98 9.52 3.70
CA GLY A 261 -14.36 10.27 4.80
C GLY A 261 -14.62 9.67 6.18
N GLY A 262 -14.77 8.35 6.26
CA GLY A 262 -15.05 7.63 7.51
C GLY A 262 -16.51 7.71 8.00
N ALA A 263 -17.41 8.38 7.26
CA ALA A 263 -18.83 8.43 7.62
C ALA A 263 -19.42 7.01 7.64
N MET A 264 -20.08 6.65 8.74
CA MET A 264 -20.71 5.33 8.86
C MET A 264 -21.84 5.19 7.83
N PRO A 265 -21.89 4.11 7.03
CA PRO A 265 -23.05 3.82 6.19
C PRO A 265 -24.32 3.71 7.05
N SER A 266 -25.42 4.30 6.58
CA SER A 266 -26.75 4.15 7.20
C SER A 266 -27.42 2.82 6.86
N GLY A 267 -26.96 2.14 5.81
CA GLY A 267 -27.35 0.78 5.47
C GLY A 267 -26.60 0.25 4.27
N VAL A 268 -26.35 -1.06 4.24
CA VAL A 268 -25.68 -1.73 3.14
C VAL A 268 -26.45 -2.98 2.74
N THR A 269 -26.66 -3.17 1.44
CA THR A 269 -27.20 -4.42 0.89
C THR A 269 -26.21 -5.07 -0.06
N VAL A 270 -26.10 -6.39 -0.01
CA VAL A 270 -25.37 -7.23 -0.99
C VAL A 270 -26.38 -8.15 -1.67
N ASN A 271 -26.49 -8.06 -3.00
CA ASN A 271 -27.46 -8.80 -3.80
C ASN A 271 -28.91 -8.71 -3.27
N GLY A 272 -29.28 -7.52 -2.79
CA GLY A 272 -30.61 -7.23 -2.23
C GLY A 272 -30.81 -7.60 -0.76
N ASN A 273 -29.86 -8.31 -0.12
CA ASN A 273 -29.93 -8.66 1.30
C ASN A 273 -29.21 -7.63 2.15
N GLU A 274 -29.85 -7.15 3.23
CA GLU A 274 -29.17 -6.30 4.22
C GLU A 274 -28.06 -7.07 4.94
N ILE A 275 -26.90 -6.43 5.07
CA ILE A 275 -25.76 -6.98 5.80
C ILE A 275 -25.44 -6.11 7.01
N THR A 276 -24.76 -6.68 8.00
CA THR A 276 -24.25 -5.94 9.18
C THR A 276 -22.73 -5.83 9.20
N GLY A 277 -22.05 -6.49 8.25
CA GLY A 277 -20.60 -6.53 8.13
C GLY A 277 -20.02 -5.25 7.51
N PHE A 278 -20.28 -4.09 8.09
CA PHE A 278 -19.68 -2.82 7.67
C PHE A 278 -19.33 -1.94 8.88
N THR A 279 -18.30 -1.12 8.71
CA THR A 279 -17.81 -0.17 9.71
C THR A 279 -17.61 1.19 9.07
N GLY A 280 -17.15 2.18 9.84
CA GLY A 280 -16.69 3.45 9.29
C GLY A 280 -15.48 3.30 8.37
N ARG A 281 -14.80 2.14 8.33
CA ARG A 281 -13.57 1.92 7.54
C ARG A 281 -13.78 1.02 6.33
N ASP A 282 -14.64 0.01 6.43
CA ASP A 282 -14.78 -1.01 5.38
C ASP A 282 -16.17 -1.64 5.35
N ILE A 283 -16.52 -2.17 4.18
CA ILE A 283 -17.71 -2.98 3.92
C ILE A 283 -17.25 -4.38 3.50
N SER A 284 -17.78 -5.41 4.16
CA SER A 284 -17.47 -6.82 3.89
C SER A 284 -18.38 -7.39 2.80
N VAL A 285 -17.79 -8.04 1.81
CA VAL A 285 -18.49 -8.74 0.73
C VAL A 285 -17.96 -10.17 0.66
N THR A 286 -18.85 -11.15 0.83
CA THR A 286 -18.48 -12.58 0.97
C THR A 286 -18.96 -13.43 -0.21
N GLU A 287 -19.35 -12.81 -1.31
CA GLU A 287 -19.79 -13.48 -2.53
C GLU A 287 -19.42 -12.66 -3.77
N VAL A 288 -19.18 -13.34 -4.89
CA VAL A 288 -18.95 -12.74 -6.22
C VAL A 288 -19.66 -13.63 -7.25
N PRO A 289 -20.41 -13.08 -8.23
CA PRO A 289 -20.66 -11.65 -8.44
C PRO A 289 -21.52 -11.01 -7.34
N ALA A 290 -21.32 -9.72 -7.10
CA ALA A 290 -22.05 -8.97 -6.09
C ALA A 290 -22.46 -7.59 -6.58
N GLU A 291 -23.75 -7.28 -6.42
CA GLU A 291 -24.25 -5.92 -6.41
C GLU A 291 -24.28 -5.42 -4.95
N VAL A 292 -23.55 -4.33 -4.67
CA VAL A 292 -23.52 -3.72 -3.33
C VAL A 292 -24.10 -2.32 -3.39
N ILE A 293 -25.09 -2.03 -2.56
CA ILE A 293 -25.66 -0.68 -2.42
C ILE A 293 -25.32 -0.17 -1.02
N ILE A 294 -24.56 0.92 -0.97
CA ILE A 294 -24.11 1.58 0.26
C ILE A 294 -24.87 2.90 0.39
N LYS A 295 -25.70 3.03 1.43
CA LYS A 295 -26.40 4.29 1.75
C LYS A 295 -25.61 5.05 2.81
N PHE A 296 -25.47 6.35 2.61
CA PHE A 296 -24.93 7.27 3.62
C PHE A 296 -26.06 8.19 4.09
#